data_AF-A0AAP2HJM3-F1
#
_entry.id   AF-A0AAP2HJM3-F1
#
_cell.length_a   1.000
_cell.length_b   1.000
_cell.length_c   1.000
_cell.angle_alpha   90.00
_cell.angle_beta   90.00
_cell.angle_gamma   90.00
#
_symmetry.space_group_name_H-M   'P 1'
#
loop_
_entity.id
_entity.type
_entity.pdbx_description
1 polymer ?
#
loop_
_entity_poly.entity_id
_entity_poly.type
_entity_poly.pdbx_seq_one_letter_code
_entity_poly.pdbx_strand_id
1 'polypeptide(L)'
;MSKSQIPNDNLIQRAARAHRIFVSKNGGVADIPSNSASSVFGHAGREYVVLRNVRGIMATYRIRSDTGVLRRLKRWPAALVN
;
A
#
# COMPACT_ATOMS: atom_id res chain seq x y z
N MET A 1 -16.66 -7.66 18.94
CA MET A 1 -16.70 -6.82 17.71
C MET A 1 -15.79 -7.47 16.68
N SER A 2 -16.37 -8.19 15.72
CA SER A 2 -15.59 -8.84 14.65
C SER A 2 -14.94 -7.77 13.78
N LYS A 3 -13.60 -7.68 13.82
CA LYS A 3 -12.85 -6.90 12.84
C LYS A 3 -13.19 -7.50 11.47
N SER A 4 -13.95 -6.77 10.66
CA SER A 4 -14.21 -7.16 9.28
C SER A 4 -12.86 -7.31 8.59
N GLN A 5 -12.44 -8.55 8.34
CA GLN A 5 -11.15 -8.87 7.75
C GLN A 5 -11.25 -8.53 6.26
N ILE A 6 -10.80 -7.32 5.90
CA ILE A 6 -10.83 -6.87 4.51
C ILE A 6 -9.87 -7.77 3.71
N PRO A 7 -10.33 -8.44 2.64
CA PRO A 7 -9.45 -9.30 1.84
C PRO A 7 -8.23 -8.54 1.29
N ASN A 8 -7.07 -9.21 1.26
CA ASN A 8 -5.81 -8.59 0.84
C ASN A 8 -5.86 -8.02 -0.59
N ASP A 9 -6.54 -8.71 -1.52
CA ASP A 9 -6.70 -8.23 -2.90
C ASP A 9 -7.46 -6.89 -2.95
N ASN A 10 -8.46 -6.72 -2.08
CA ASN A 10 -9.20 -5.47 -1.97
C ASN A 10 -8.30 -4.34 -1.46
N LEU A 11 -7.41 -4.63 -0.51
CA LEU A 11 -6.44 -3.66 0.01
C LEU A 11 -5.40 -3.24 -1.03
N ILE A 12 -4.87 -4.19 -1.81
CA ILE A 12 -3.92 -3.94 -2.90
C ILE A 12 -4.58 -3.09 -4.00
N GLN A 13 -5.79 -3.43 -4.44
CA GLN A 13 -6.53 -2.66 -5.44
C GLN A 13 -6.84 -1.23 -4.95
N ARG A 14 -7.24 -1.07 -3.69
CA ARG A 14 -7.47 0.26 -3.07
C ARG A 14 -6.19 1.08 -3.00
N ALA A 15 -5.06 0.46 -2.63
CA ALA A 15 -3.76 1.12 -2.61
C ALA A 15 -3.32 1.54 -4.01
N ALA A 16 -3.48 0.67 -5.02
CA ALA A 16 -3.15 0.96 -6.40
C ALA A 16 -3.99 2.15 -6.94
N ARG A 17 -5.29 2.18 -6.63
CA ARG A 17 -6.16 3.33 -6.94
C ARG A 17 -5.68 4.61 -6.24
N ALA A 18 -5.38 4.53 -4.95
CA ALA A 18 -4.87 5.68 -4.19
C ALA A 18 -3.53 6.20 -4.74
N HIS A 19 -2.66 5.31 -5.22
CA HIS A 19 -1.39 5.66 -5.86
C HIS A 19 -1.60 6.42 -7.16
N ARG A 20 -2.46 5.89 -8.04
CA ARG A 20 -2.79 6.55 -9.31
C ARG A 20 -3.33 7.96 -9.11
N ILE A 21 -4.26 8.13 -8.17
CA ILE A 21 -4.83 9.45 -7.81
C ILE A 21 -3.74 10.39 -7.30
N PHE A 22 -2.85 9.90 -6.43
CA PHE A 22 -1.75 10.73 -5.92
C PHE A 22 -0.86 11.21 -7.07
N VAL A 23 -0.40 10.32 -7.94
CA VAL A 23 0.58 10.68 -8.98
C VAL A 23 -0.03 11.66 -9.98
N SER A 24 -1.28 11.40 -10.39
CA SER A 24 -2.03 12.32 -11.26
C SER A 24 -2.19 13.71 -10.65
N LYS A 25 -2.51 13.80 -9.35
CA LYS A 25 -2.60 15.09 -8.63
C LYS A 25 -1.27 15.85 -8.54
N ASN A 26 -0.15 15.15 -8.70
CA ASN A 26 1.19 15.75 -8.69
C ASN A 26 1.75 15.93 -10.11
N GLY A 27 0.90 15.84 -11.15
CA GLY A 27 1.27 16.08 -12.55
C GLY A 27 2.08 14.95 -13.20
N GLY A 28 2.17 13.78 -12.55
CA GLY A 28 2.90 12.62 -13.07
C GLY A 28 2.02 11.60 -13.79
N VAL A 29 2.67 10.71 -14.53
CA VAL A 29 2.07 9.47 -15.04
C VAL A 29 2.44 8.34 -14.09
N ALA A 30 1.44 7.65 -13.54
CA ALA A 30 1.66 6.55 -12.61
C ALA A 30 2.09 5.29 -13.36
N ASP A 31 3.25 4.74 -13.00
CA ASP A 31 3.59 3.36 -13.33
C ASP A 31 2.51 2.42 -12.74
N ILE A 32 2.34 1.24 -13.36
CA ILE A 32 1.35 0.26 -12.93
C ILE A 32 1.99 -0.67 -11.88
N PRO A 33 1.44 -0.74 -10.64
CA PRO A 33 1.86 -1.75 -9.69
C PRO A 33 1.41 -3.13 -10.16
N SER A 34 2.27 -4.13 -9.97
CA SER A 34 1.91 -5.52 -10.19
C SER A 34 1.15 -6.04 -8.98
N ASN A 35 -0.07 -6.53 -9.17
CA ASN A 35 -0.86 -7.12 -8.09
C ASN A 35 -0.15 -8.36 -7.50
N SER A 36 0.52 -9.17 -8.33
CA SER A 36 1.22 -10.37 -7.88
C SER A 36 2.53 -10.08 -7.15
N ALA A 37 3.19 -8.97 -7.45
CA ALA A 37 4.39 -8.53 -6.73
C ALA A 37 4.07 -7.67 -5.48
N SER A 38 2.87 -7.08 -5.44
CA SER A 38 2.40 -6.29 -4.31
C SER A 38 1.91 -7.19 -3.18
N SER A 39 1.99 -6.71 -1.95
CA SER A 39 1.65 -7.53 -0.78
C SER A 39 1.18 -6.70 0.41
N VAL A 40 0.49 -7.38 1.33
CA VAL A 40 0.24 -6.87 2.68
C VAL A 40 1.38 -7.34 3.59
N PHE A 41 1.96 -6.42 4.33
CA PHE A 41 3.11 -6.65 5.20
C PHE A 41 2.77 -6.22 6.64
N GLY A 42 3.00 -7.11 7.61
CA GLY A 42 2.82 -6.82 9.03
C GLY A 42 4.17 -6.57 9.73
N HIS A 43 4.30 -5.46 10.44
CA HIS A 43 5.51 -5.14 11.22
C HIS A 43 5.19 -4.27 12.43
N ALA A 44 5.76 -4.61 13.60
CA ALA A 44 5.58 -3.89 14.86
C ALA A 44 4.10 -3.60 15.20
N GLY A 45 3.23 -4.62 15.02
CA GLY A 45 1.79 -4.51 15.29
C GLY A 45 1.01 -3.63 14.31
N ARG A 46 1.59 -3.30 13.16
CA ARG A 46 0.99 -2.46 12.12
C ARG A 46 0.94 -3.21 10.80
N GLU A 47 -0.11 -2.98 10.03
CA GLU A 47 -0.25 -3.55 8.69
C GLU A 47 -0.03 -2.48 7.62
N TYR A 48 0.60 -2.91 6.54
CA TYR A 48 1.00 -2.06 5.43
C TYR A 48 0.63 -2.74 4.11
N VAL A 49 0.21 -1.96 3.12
CA VAL A 49 0.17 -2.39 1.71
C VAL A 49 1.42 -1.86 1.04
N VAL A 50 2.20 -2.76 0.44
CA VAL A 50 3.42 -2.46 -0.30
C VAL A 50 3.13 -2.67 -1.77
N LEU A 51 3.09 -1.57 -2.53
CA LEU A 51 2.95 -1.61 -3.98
C LEU A 51 4.33 -1.80 -4.62
N ARG A 52 4.43 -2.79 -5.50
CA ARG A 52 5.68 -3.14 -6.19
C ARG A 52 5.47 -3.34 -7.67
N ASN A 53 6.52 -3.14 -8.45
CA ASN A 53 6.65 -3.59 -9.83
C ASN A 53 8.05 -4.19 -10.04
N VAL A 54 8.40 -4.50 -11.29
CA VAL A 54 9.72 -5.06 -11.66
C VAL A 54 10.90 -4.14 -11.31
N ARG A 55 10.65 -2.85 -11.07
CA ARG A 55 11.66 -1.84 -10.68
C ARG A 55 11.80 -1.71 -9.16
N GLY A 56 10.98 -2.41 -8.37
CA GLY A 56 11.02 -2.42 -6.92
C GLY A 56 9.78 -1.83 -6.25
N ILE A 57 9.96 -1.25 -5.05
CA ILE A 57 8.87 -0.67 -4.26
C ILE A 57 8.51 0.71 -4.82
N MET A 58 7.23 0.89 -5.12
CA MET A 58 6.69 2.14 -5.67
C MET A 58 6.08 3.02 -4.57
N ALA A 59 5.34 2.41 -3.66
CA ALA A 59 4.68 3.12 -2.57
C ALA A 59 4.29 2.16 -1.44
N THR A 60 4.35 2.67 -0.21
CA THR A 60 3.89 1.96 0.98
C THR A 60 2.75 2.74 1.63
N TYR A 61 1.67 2.03 1.97
CA TYR A 61 0.49 2.56 2.64
C TYR A 61 0.32 1.86 3.98
N ARG A 62 0.17 2.60 5.07
CA ARG A 62 -0.23 2.00 6.36
C ARG A 62 -1.75 1.84 6.41
N ILE A 63 -2.21 0.67 6.82
CA ILE A 63 -3.61 0.40 7.11
C ILE A 63 -3.89 0.87 8.53
N ARG A 64 -4.86 1.76 8.69
CA ARG A 64 -5.37 2.13 10.01
C ARG A 64 -6.32 1.03 10.51
N SER A 65 -5.98 0.41 11.64
CA SER A 65 -6.68 -0.76 12.20
C SER A 65 -8.12 -0.50 12.66
N ASP A 66 -8.46 0.77 12.93
CA ASP A 66 -9.77 1.22 13.38
C ASP A 66 -10.74 1.49 12.21
N THR A 67 -10.23 2.05 11.13
CA THR A 67 -11.03 2.63 10.03
C THR A 67 -10.81 1.94 8.69
N GLY A 68 -9.78 1.08 8.57
CA GLY A 68 -9.37 0.47 7.31
C GLY A 68 -8.85 1.49 6.28
N VAL A 69 -8.55 2.72 6.71
CA VAL A 69 -8.07 3.81 5.83
C VAL A 69 -6.59 3.60 5.49
N LEU A 70 -6.26 3.80 4.22
CA LEU A 70 -4.89 3.72 3.72
C LEU A 70 -4.20 5.09 3.82
N ARG A 71 -3.09 5.15 4.55
CA ARG A 71 -2.25 6.35 4.65
C ARG A 71 -0.92 6.12 3.95
N ARG A 72 -0.65 6.87 2.87
CA ARG A 72 0.66 6.82 2.19
C ARG A 72 1.77 7.27 3.13
N LEU A 73 2.88 6.52 3.15
CA LEU A 73 4.06 6.84 3.94
C LEU A 73 5.09 7.62 3.11
N LYS A 74 5.66 8.67 3.70
CA LYS A 74 6.82 9.39 3.15
C LYS A 74 8.14 8.67 3.43
N ARG A 75 8.26 8.01 4.59
CA ARG A 75 9.40 7.18 4.99
C ARG A 75 8.90 5.76 5.29
N TRP A 76 9.59 4.75 4.76
CA TRP A 76 9.16 3.36 4.90
C TRP A 76 9.82 2.71 6.13
N PRO A 77 9.16 1.71 6.75
CA PRO A 77 9.80 0.86 7.74
C PRO A 77 11.14 0.32 7.24
N ALA A 78 12.17 0.32 8.09
CA ALA A 78 13.49 -0.23 7.76
C ALA A 78 13.40 -1.70 7.28
N ALA A 79 12.46 -2.46 7.85
CA ALA A 79 12.18 -3.84 7.46
C ALA A 79 11.69 -4.03 6.00
N LEU A 80 11.35 -2.96 5.27
CA LEU A 80 10.96 -3.02 3.85
C LEU A 80 12.07 -2.64 2.88
N VAL A 81 13.16 -2.03 3.36
CA VAL A 81 14.24 -1.44 2.54
C VAL A 81 15.60 -2.10 2.79
N ASN A 82 15.59 -3.26 3.43
CA ASN A 82 16.79 -4.05 3.73
C ASN A 82 16.91 -5.23 2.77
#